data_AF-A0A956SXC4-F1
#
_entry.id   AF-A0A956SXC4-F1
#
_cell.length_a   1.000
_cell.length_b   1.000
_cell.length_c   1.000
_cell.angle_alpha   90.00
_cell.angle_beta   90.00
_cell.angle_gamma   90.00
#
_symmetry.space_group_name_H-M   'P 1'
#
loop_
_entity.id
_entity.type
_entity.pdbx_description
1 polymer ?
#
loop_
_entity_poly.entity_id
_entity_poly.type
_entity_poly.pdbx_seq_one_letter_code
_entity_poly.pdbx_strand_id
1 'polypeptide(L)'
;MTAAPSFYLPEELVYLLESVHHLPAEEIAYCALPHLERFSDAAQKAEIGAQLLSNISESSCTAAAEASKALAVMAKFPHYPRPRAAVAIAALKGLAGRKNAA
;
A
#
# COMPACT_ATOMS: atom_id res chain seq x y z
N MET A 1 -1.84 -11.66 -30.15
CA MET A 1 -1.83 -10.30 -29.56
C MET A 1 -2.76 -10.33 -28.35
N THR A 2 -2.22 -10.61 -27.17
CA THR A 2 -2.97 -10.52 -25.90
C THR A 2 -2.63 -9.17 -25.29
N ALA A 3 -3.53 -8.21 -25.40
CA ALA A 3 -3.43 -6.96 -24.67
C ALA A 3 -3.33 -7.31 -23.18
N ALA A 4 -2.25 -6.88 -22.52
CA ALA A 4 -2.23 -6.82 -21.06
C ALA A 4 -3.47 -6.00 -20.65
N PRO A 5 -4.27 -6.44 -19.68
CA PRO A 5 -5.40 -5.65 -19.22
C PRO A 5 -4.85 -4.30 -18.78
N SER A 6 -5.22 -3.26 -19.53
CA SER A 6 -4.88 -1.88 -19.22
C SER A 6 -5.47 -1.58 -17.86
N PHE A 7 -4.60 -1.62 -16.88
CA PHE A 7 -4.91 -1.47 -15.47
C PHE A 7 -5.41 -0.04 -15.24
N TYR A 8 -6.71 0.13 -14.95
CA TYR A 8 -7.24 1.42 -14.50
C TYR A 8 -7.07 1.52 -12.99
N LEU A 9 -5.91 2.05 -12.58
CA LEU A 9 -5.68 2.51 -11.22
C LEU A 9 -6.60 3.73 -11.01
N PRO A 10 -7.38 3.81 -9.92
CA PRO A 10 -8.16 5.01 -9.61
C PRO A 10 -7.24 6.24 -9.64
N GLU A 11 -7.69 7.33 -10.25
CA GLU A 11 -6.89 8.56 -10.39
C GLU A 11 -6.35 9.04 -9.04
N GLU A 12 -7.14 8.88 -7.97
CA GLU A 12 -6.74 9.23 -6.62
C GLU A 12 -5.59 8.37 -6.10
N LEU A 13 -5.54 7.07 -6.45
CA LEU A 13 -4.42 6.21 -6.07
C LEU A 13 -3.17 6.50 -6.92
N VAL A 14 -3.32 6.90 -8.19
CA VAL A 14 -2.20 7.36 -9.02
C VAL A 14 -1.59 8.62 -8.41
N TYR A 15 -2.44 9.60 -8.12
CA TYR A 15 -2.04 10.85 -7.49
C TYR A 15 -1.33 10.62 -6.15
N LEU A 16 -1.84 9.71 -5.32
CA LEU A 16 -1.20 9.35 -4.05
C LEU A 16 0.18 8.70 -4.27
N LEU A 17 0.32 7.80 -5.24
CA LEU A 17 1.60 7.16 -5.56
C LEU A 17 2.64 8.19 -6.05
N GLU A 18 2.23 9.15 -6.87
CA GLU A 18 3.08 10.24 -7.36
C GLU A 18 3.43 11.25 -6.26
N SER A 19 2.52 11.45 -5.31
CA SER A 19 2.65 12.45 -4.23
C SER A 19 3.25 11.90 -2.94
N VAL A 20 3.68 10.63 -2.88
CA VAL A 20 4.18 10.00 -1.65
C VAL A 20 5.33 10.80 -1.00
N HIS A 21 6.21 11.40 -1.79
CA HIS A 21 7.35 12.16 -1.25
C HIS A 21 6.97 13.53 -0.65
N HIS A 22 5.72 13.96 -0.82
CA HIS A 22 5.22 15.27 -0.38
C HIS A 22 4.18 15.19 0.74
N LEU A 23 3.64 13.99 1.01
CA LEU A 23 2.62 13.78 2.04
C LEU A 23 3.15 12.89 3.18
N PRO A 24 2.68 13.08 4.42
CA PRO A 24 3.01 12.20 5.51
C PRO A 24 2.46 10.78 5.26
N ALA A 25 3.22 9.77 5.68
CA ALA A 25 2.90 8.37 5.44
C ALA A 25 1.51 7.97 5.98
N GLU A 26 1.10 8.54 7.10
CA GLU A 26 -0.19 8.29 7.73
C GLU A 26 -1.35 8.83 6.87
N GLU A 27 -1.15 9.96 6.19
CA GLU A 27 -2.15 10.54 5.29
C GLU A 27 -2.26 9.75 3.99
N ILE A 28 -1.13 9.34 3.42
CA ILE A 28 -1.11 8.45 2.26
C ILE A 28 -1.85 7.15 2.57
N ALA A 29 -1.55 6.54 3.73
CA ALA A 29 -2.20 5.31 4.17
C ALA A 29 -3.71 5.52 4.39
N TYR A 30 -4.10 6.61 5.05
CA TYR A 30 -5.50 6.95 5.29
C TYR A 30 -6.29 7.11 3.98
N CYS A 31 -5.73 7.83 3.01
CA CYS A 31 -6.37 8.07 1.72
C CYS A 31 -6.38 6.82 0.84
N ALA A 32 -5.30 6.03 0.80
CA ALA A 32 -5.21 4.85 -0.06
C ALA A 32 -6.08 3.66 0.40
N LEU A 33 -6.29 3.53 1.72
CA LEU A 33 -7.01 2.39 2.31
C LEU A 33 -8.39 2.11 1.71
N PRO A 34 -9.33 3.08 1.64
CA PRO A 34 -10.68 2.82 1.11
C PRO A 34 -10.66 2.39 -0.36
N HIS A 35 -9.68 2.86 -1.15
CA HIS A 35 -9.54 2.42 -2.55
C HIS A 35 -9.01 0.99 -2.62
N LEU A 36 -7.98 0.66 -1.82
CA LEU A 36 -7.43 -0.70 -1.74
C LEU A 36 -8.46 -1.73 -1.26
N GLU A 37 -9.30 -1.38 -0.29
CA GLU A 37 -10.34 -2.28 0.21
C GLU A 37 -11.40 -2.61 -0.86
N ARG A 38 -11.68 -1.68 -1.78
CA ARG A 38 -12.65 -1.83 -2.88
C ARG A 38 -12.19 -2.76 -4.01
N PHE A 39 -10.90 -3.00 -4.20
CA PHE A 39 -10.46 -3.96 -5.20
C PHE A 39 -11.03 -5.36 -4.89
N SER A 40 -11.35 -6.15 -5.89
CA SER A 40 -11.75 -7.55 -5.71
C SER A 40 -10.55 -8.51 -5.81
N ASP A 41 -9.53 -8.12 -6.58
CA ASP A 41 -8.34 -8.91 -6.84
C ASP A 41 -7.30 -8.77 -5.73
N ALA A 42 -6.97 -9.88 -5.07
CA ALA A 42 -5.95 -9.93 -4.03
C ALA A 42 -4.54 -9.72 -4.56
N ALA A 43 -4.24 -10.11 -5.81
CA ALA A 43 -2.93 -9.88 -6.41
C ALA A 43 -2.70 -8.38 -6.62
N GLN A 44 -3.69 -7.69 -7.17
CA GLN A 44 -3.65 -6.24 -7.37
C GLN A 44 -3.55 -5.49 -6.04
N LYS A 45 -4.35 -5.86 -5.03
CA LYS A 45 -4.24 -5.29 -3.68
C LYS A 45 -2.83 -5.46 -3.10
N ALA A 46 -2.26 -6.65 -3.24
CA ALA A 46 -0.93 -6.96 -2.75
C ALA A 46 0.15 -6.15 -3.46
N GLU A 47 0.00 -5.92 -4.76
CA GLU A 47 0.96 -5.19 -5.59
C GLU A 47 0.93 -3.68 -5.31
N ILE A 48 -0.25 -3.06 -5.38
CA ILE A 48 -0.42 -1.63 -5.05
C ILE A 48 -0.04 -1.37 -3.59
N GLY A 49 -0.47 -2.25 -2.68
CA GLY A 49 -0.12 -2.16 -1.27
C GLY A 49 1.38 -2.29 -1.03
N ALA A 50 2.07 -3.19 -1.73
CA ALA A 50 3.53 -3.28 -1.67
C ALA A 50 4.20 -2.00 -2.19
N GLN A 51 3.71 -1.43 -3.29
CA GLN A 51 4.27 -0.20 -3.85
C GLN A 51 4.17 0.97 -2.87
N LEU A 52 2.98 1.17 -2.27
CA LEU A 52 2.78 2.21 -1.25
C LEU A 52 3.69 2.01 -0.05
N LEU A 53 3.82 0.77 0.44
CA LEU A 53 4.71 0.45 1.55
C LEU A 53 6.19 0.63 1.19
N SER A 54 6.60 0.32 -0.05
CA SER A 54 7.98 0.58 -0.51
C SER A 54 8.26 2.07 -0.45
N ASN A 55 7.40 2.88 -1.05
CA ASN A 55 7.60 4.33 -1.09
C ASN A 55 7.57 4.94 0.33
N ILE A 56 6.73 4.43 1.25
CA ILE A 56 6.73 4.84 2.67
C ILE A 56 8.03 4.40 3.38
N SER A 57 8.54 3.21 3.09
CA SER A 57 9.76 2.69 3.71
C SER A 57 11.02 3.45 3.31
N GLU A 58 10.99 4.10 2.15
CA GLU A 58 12.07 4.95 1.63
C GLU A 58 12.01 6.38 2.19
N SER A 59 10.94 6.75 2.90
CA SER A 59 10.81 8.06 3.54
C SER A 59 11.44 8.07 4.94
N SER A 60 11.86 9.24 5.43
CA SER A 60 12.56 9.39 6.72
C SER A 60 11.63 9.39 7.95
N CYS A 61 10.39 8.92 7.81
CA CYS A 61 9.37 9.00 8.85
C CYS A 61 9.35 7.76 9.78
N THR A 62 8.65 7.89 10.92
CA THR A 62 8.49 6.79 11.90
C THR A 62 7.71 5.59 11.33
N ALA A 63 6.92 5.80 10.28
CA ALA A 63 6.19 4.76 9.57
C ALA A 63 7.09 3.86 8.69
N ALA A 64 8.30 4.31 8.36
CA ALA A 64 9.20 3.57 7.48
C ALA A 64 9.55 2.17 8.03
N ALA A 65 9.83 2.08 9.33
CA ALA A 65 10.16 0.81 9.98
C ALA A 65 9.00 -0.19 9.98
N GLU A 66 7.76 0.29 10.06
CA GLU A 66 6.57 -0.56 9.99
C GLU A 66 6.30 -1.03 8.56
N ALA A 67 6.48 -0.15 7.59
CA ALA A 67 6.38 -0.49 6.18
C ALA A 67 7.44 -1.52 5.75
N SER A 68 8.71 -1.34 6.16
CA SER A 68 9.77 -2.33 5.90
C SER A 68 9.45 -3.71 6.51
N LYS A 69 8.89 -3.74 7.73
CA LYS A 69 8.45 -5.00 8.36
C LYS A 69 7.35 -5.68 7.56
N ALA A 70 6.35 -4.93 7.11
CA ALA A 70 5.27 -5.47 6.30
C ALA A 70 5.79 -6.06 4.98
N LEU A 71 6.70 -5.35 4.29
CA LEU A 71 7.35 -5.85 3.07
C LEU A 71 8.14 -7.13 3.32
N ALA A 72 8.91 -7.20 4.41
CA ALA A 72 9.65 -8.39 4.79
C ALA A 72 8.73 -9.59 5.08
N VAL A 73 7.55 -9.37 5.65
CA VAL A 73 6.54 -10.43 5.85
C VAL A 73 5.94 -10.85 4.51
N MET A 74 5.59 -9.89 3.63
CA MET A 74 5.07 -10.20 2.29
C MET A 74 6.06 -11.01 1.45
N ALA A 75 7.37 -10.74 1.58
CA ALA A 75 8.44 -11.46 0.89
C ALA A 75 8.54 -12.94 1.29
N LYS A 76 8.02 -13.35 2.46
CA LYS A 76 7.93 -14.77 2.86
C LYS A 76 6.85 -15.53 2.08
N PHE A 77 5.95 -14.82 1.40
CA PHE A 77 4.80 -15.37 0.71
C PHE A 77 4.74 -14.95 -0.77
N PRO A 78 5.82 -15.13 -1.56
CA PRO A 78 5.96 -14.51 -2.89
C PRO A 78 4.83 -14.88 -3.85
N HIS A 79 4.32 -16.12 -3.76
CA HIS A 79 3.29 -16.67 -4.63
C HIS A 79 1.87 -16.66 -4.02
N TYR A 80 1.69 -16.12 -2.81
CA TYR A 80 0.40 -16.13 -2.13
C TYR A 80 -0.19 -14.71 -2.07
N PRO A 81 -1.04 -14.33 -3.04
CA PRO A 81 -1.57 -12.97 -3.14
C PRO A 81 -2.49 -12.60 -1.97
N ARG A 82 -3.27 -13.56 -1.44
CA ARG A 82 -4.19 -13.32 -0.31
C ARG A 82 -3.46 -12.92 0.99
N PRO A 83 -2.47 -13.68 1.50
CA PRO A 83 -1.65 -13.26 2.63
C PRO A 83 -0.96 -11.92 2.40
N ARG A 84 -0.40 -11.70 1.20
CA ARG A 84 0.28 -10.43 0.87
C ARG A 84 -0.68 -9.24 0.94
N ALA A 85 -1.88 -9.37 0.37
CA ALA A 85 -2.90 -8.34 0.45
C ALA A 85 -3.34 -8.08 1.90
N ALA A 86 -3.56 -9.13 2.69
CA ALA A 86 -3.94 -8.99 4.10
C ALA A 86 -2.87 -8.24 4.91
N VAL A 87 -1.59 -8.58 4.71
CA VAL A 87 -0.46 -7.88 5.36
C VAL A 87 -0.38 -6.43 4.92
N ALA A 88 -0.52 -6.16 3.62
CA ALA A 88 -0.51 -4.78 3.11
C ALA A 88 -1.64 -3.93 3.70
N ILE A 89 -2.87 -4.45 3.71
CA ILE A 89 -4.03 -3.76 4.32
C ILE A 89 -3.82 -3.56 5.82
N ALA A 90 -3.33 -4.57 6.55
CA ALA A 90 -3.11 -4.46 7.99
C ALA A 90 -2.05 -3.39 8.33
N ALA A 91 -0.95 -3.34 7.58
CA ALA A 91 0.08 -2.33 7.75
C ALA A 91 -0.47 -0.92 7.47
N LEU A 92 -1.17 -0.73 6.34
CA LEU A 92 -1.76 0.56 6.01
C LEU A 92 -2.85 0.98 7.02
N LYS A 93 -3.62 0.05 7.58
CA LYS A 93 -4.55 0.33 8.69
C LYS A 93 -3.83 0.82 9.95
N GLY A 94 -2.72 0.17 10.31
CA GLY A 94 -1.88 0.58 11.43
C GLY A 94 -1.35 2.00 11.25
N LEU A 95 -0.89 2.33 10.05
CA LEU A 95 -0.40 3.67 9.69
C LEU A 95 -1.51 4.72 9.68
N ALA A 96 -2.65 4.42 9.06
CA ALA A 96 -3.81 5.32 9.03
C ALA A 96 -4.38 5.58 10.44
N GLY A 97 -4.35 4.57 11.33
CA GLY A 97 -4.80 4.70 12.71
C GLY A 97 -3.95 5.67 13.54
N ARG A 98 -2.66 5.86 13.20
CA ARG A 98 -1.78 6.82 13.88
C ARG A 98 -2.15 8.27 13.58
N LYS A 99 -2.68 8.57 12.40
CA LYS A 99 -3.22 9.91 12.07
C LYS A 99 -4.32 10.34 13.06
N ASN A 100 -5.12 9.39 13.53
CA ASN A 100 -6.21 9.66 14.47
C ASN A 100 -5.78 9.65 15.95
N ALA A 101 -4.52 9.27 16.23
CA ALA A 101 -3.98 9.17 17.58
C ALA A 101 -3.01 10.30 17.94
N ALA A 102 -2.67 11.15 16.96
CA ALA A 102 -1.86 12.36 17.11
C ALA A 102 -2.76 13.61 17.08
#